data_AF-A0AAU3TML8-F1
#
_entry.id   AF-A0AAU3TML8-F1
#
_cell.length_a   1.000
_cell.length_b   1.000
_cell.length_c   1.000
_cell.angle_alpha   90.00
_cell.angle_beta   90.00
_cell.angle_gamma   90.00
#
_symmetry.space_group_name_H-M   'P 1'
#
loop_
_entity.id
_entity.type
_entity.pdbx_description
1 polymer ?
#
loop_
_entity_poly.entity_id
_entity_poly.type
_entity_poly.pdbx_seq_one_letter_code
_entity_poly.pdbx_strand_id
1 'polypeptide(L)'
;MTRVLPAGYSPLPFNPALGLPQQVQVTAGGRALTVSLVAMTADLVATLTMEPTALVVEGAQEEARRPTSAADARAALAAPPPESLTTAAVRPYVVVVDAGRVIGSAPVVVGRPMPFGTSASSSLLLEVLFLDLRLAAGSLVQPGDVGSRVLAGVWLPAADSPVRIRQPEHPEGDPYDLLD
;
A
#
# COMPACT_ATOMS: atom_id res chain seq x y z
N MET A 1 5.45 12.97 -17.48
CA MET A 1 5.67 13.83 -16.30
C MET A 1 6.50 13.06 -15.29
N THR A 2 7.63 13.59 -14.84
CA THR A 2 8.45 12.99 -13.80
C THR A 2 7.78 13.25 -12.45
N ARG A 3 7.34 12.19 -11.75
CA ARG A 3 6.80 12.32 -10.39
C ARG A 3 7.96 12.53 -9.43
N VAL A 4 7.88 13.55 -8.58
CA VAL A 4 8.91 13.90 -7.58
C VAL A 4 8.22 13.95 -6.22
N LEU A 5 8.90 13.45 -5.18
CA LEU A 5 8.38 13.47 -3.82
C LEU A 5 8.06 14.91 -3.36
N PRO A 6 6.96 15.13 -2.62
CA PRO A 6 6.67 16.44 -2.07
C PRO A 6 7.72 16.86 -1.05
N ALA A 7 7.84 18.16 -0.80
CA ALA A 7 8.74 18.68 0.21
C ALA A 7 8.46 18.04 1.59
N GLY A 8 9.55 17.68 2.30
CA GLY A 8 9.48 17.05 3.62
C GLY A 8 9.49 15.51 3.60
N TYR A 9 9.23 14.86 2.46
CA TYR A 9 9.37 13.41 2.36
C TYR A 9 10.81 13.02 2.01
N SER A 10 11.34 12.07 2.77
CA SER A 10 12.59 11.37 2.46
C SER A 10 12.29 10.13 1.62
N PRO A 11 13.10 9.80 0.59
CA PRO A 11 12.84 8.65 -0.25
C PRO A 11 12.96 7.33 0.53
N LEU A 12 12.03 6.41 0.28
CA LEU A 12 12.15 5.01 0.70
C LEU A 12 12.84 4.24 -0.44
N PRO A 13 14.04 3.67 -0.23
CA PRO A 13 14.83 3.03 -1.28
C PRO A 13 14.33 1.61 -1.62
N PHE A 14 13.04 1.47 -1.93
CA PHE A 14 12.53 0.23 -2.51
C PHE A 14 13.19 0.01 -3.88
N ASN A 15 13.71 -1.19 -4.10
CA ASN A 15 14.37 -1.57 -5.32
C ASN A 15 13.45 -2.53 -6.11
N PRO A 16 12.86 -2.12 -7.24
CA PRO A 16 11.97 -2.98 -8.01
C PRO A 16 12.63 -4.28 -8.49
N ALA A 17 13.97 -4.32 -8.59
CA ALA A 17 14.70 -5.52 -8.99
C ALA A 17 14.80 -6.58 -7.89
N LEU A 18 14.48 -6.28 -6.64
CA LEU A 18 14.57 -7.25 -5.53
C LEU A 18 13.31 -8.12 -5.38
N GLY A 19 12.26 -7.87 -6.16
CA GLY A 19 10.97 -8.52 -5.97
C GLY A 19 10.30 -8.09 -4.65
N LEU A 20 9.23 -8.77 -4.24
CA LEU A 20 8.54 -8.58 -2.97
C LEU A 20 8.61 -9.85 -2.12
N PRO A 21 8.58 -9.75 -0.77
CA PRO A 21 8.47 -8.52 0.03
C PRO A 21 9.78 -7.72 0.08
N GLN A 22 9.68 -6.42 0.35
CA GLN A 22 10.84 -5.54 0.61
C GLN A 22 10.71 -4.85 1.95
N GLN A 23 11.85 -4.61 2.60
CA GLN A 23 11.93 -3.98 3.91
C GLN A 23 12.94 -2.85 3.88
N VAL A 24 12.54 -1.71 4.45
CA VAL A 24 13.37 -0.52 4.61
C VAL A 24 13.35 -0.12 6.08
N GLN A 25 14.53 0.10 6.66
CA GLN A 25 14.65 0.65 8.01
C GLN A 25 14.56 2.17 7.96
N VAL A 26 13.78 2.75 8.87
CA VAL A 26 13.65 4.20 9.08
C VAL A 26 13.73 4.50 10.58
N THR A 27 14.25 5.67 10.93
CA THR A 27 14.31 6.12 12.32
C THR A 27 13.28 7.21 12.55
N ALA A 28 12.32 7.00 13.44
CA ALA A 28 11.27 7.97 13.78
C ALA A 28 11.16 8.14 15.30
N GLY A 29 11.22 9.38 15.79
CA GLY A 29 11.12 9.65 17.23
C GLY A 29 12.15 8.88 18.08
N GLY A 30 13.35 8.62 17.54
CA GLY A 30 14.40 7.83 18.20
C GLY A 30 14.21 6.31 18.16
N ARG A 31 13.16 5.81 17.48
CA ARG A 31 12.85 4.37 17.32
C ARG A 31 13.25 3.90 15.94
N ALA A 32 13.82 2.70 15.85
CA ALA A 32 14.05 2.02 14.58
C ALA A 32 12.78 1.28 14.16
N LEU A 33 12.22 1.68 13.01
CA LEU A 33 11.01 1.12 12.42
C LEU A 33 11.34 0.44 11.11
N THR A 34 10.67 -0.67 10.85
CA THR A 34 10.75 -1.36 9.56
C THR A 34 9.49 -1.06 8.75
N VAL A 35 9.65 -0.39 7.62
CA VAL A 35 8.59 -0.19 6.61
C VAL A 35 8.72 -1.31 5.59
N SER A 36 7.71 -2.18 5.53
CA SER A 36 7.68 -3.31 4.61
C SER A 36 6.66 -3.05 3.50
N LEU A 37 7.07 -3.21 2.25
CA LEU A 37 6.18 -3.31 1.11
C LEU A 37 5.96 -4.78 0.79
N VAL A 38 4.70 -5.21 0.78
CA VAL A 38 4.30 -6.58 0.45
C VAL A 38 3.17 -6.54 -0.58
N ALA A 39 2.98 -7.62 -1.32
CA ALA A 39 1.83 -7.78 -2.19
C ALA A 39 1.20 -9.16 -1.99
N MET A 40 -0.13 -9.17 -1.84
CA MET A 40 -0.91 -10.40 -1.69
C MET A 40 -1.59 -10.71 -3.01
N THR A 41 -1.48 -11.94 -3.48
CA THR A 41 -2.22 -12.43 -4.65
C THR A 41 -3.33 -13.38 -4.20
N ALA A 42 -4.51 -13.25 -4.79
CA ALA A 42 -5.62 -14.18 -4.56
C ALA A 42 -5.47 -15.48 -5.36
N ASP A 43 -4.64 -15.48 -6.42
CA ASP A 43 -4.40 -16.64 -7.28
C ASP A 43 -2.89 -16.84 -7.50
N LEU A 44 -2.32 -17.77 -6.72
CA LEU A 44 -0.91 -18.11 -6.82
C LEU A 44 -0.59 -18.81 -8.15
N VAL A 45 -1.48 -19.67 -8.68
CA VAL A 45 -1.23 -20.41 -9.91
C VAL A 45 -1.16 -19.43 -11.08
N ALA A 46 -2.13 -18.53 -11.20
CA ALA A 46 -2.11 -17.48 -12.21
C ALA A 46 -0.86 -16.59 -12.10
N THR A 47 -0.37 -16.35 -10.88
CA THR A 47 0.84 -15.52 -10.64
C THR A 47 2.09 -16.21 -11.15
N LEU A 48 2.19 -17.52 -10.97
CA LEU A 48 3.36 -18.31 -11.40
C LEU A 48 3.37 -18.61 -12.90
N THR A 49 2.20 -18.62 -13.56
CA THR A 49 2.09 -18.93 -15.00
C THR A 49 2.11 -17.71 -15.91
N MET A 50 2.02 -16.51 -15.36
CA MET A 50 1.98 -15.26 -16.12
C MET A 50 3.36 -14.87 -16.67
N GLU A 51 3.38 -14.13 -17.79
CA GLU A 51 4.63 -13.56 -18.30
C GLU A 51 5.27 -12.64 -17.24
N PRO A 52 6.56 -12.79 -16.90
CA PRO A 52 7.18 -12.05 -15.79
C PRO A 52 7.10 -10.52 -15.90
N THR A 53 7.03 -10.00 -17.13
CA THR A 53 6.93 -8.56 -17.47
C THR A 53 5.50 -8.02 -17.47
N ALA A 54 4.49 -8.90 -17.40
CA ALA A 54 3.09 -8.49 -17.40
C ALA A 54 2.78 -7.66 -16.15
N LEU A 55 2.18 -6.48 -16.35
CA LEU A 55 1.80 -5.59 -15.26
C LEU A 55 0.56 -6.14 -14.54
N VAL A 56 0.72 -6.37 -13.23
CA VAL A 56 -0.35 -6.87 -12.35
C VAL A 56 -0.82 -5.82 -11.35
N VAL A 57 0.00 -4.80 -11.08
CA VAL A 57 -0.41 -3.60 -10.34
C VAL A 57 -0.06 -2.36 -11.15
N GLU A 58 -1.05 -1.48 -11.33
CA GLU A 58 -0.87 -0.13 -11.83
C GLU A 58 -1.56 0.86 -10.89
N GLY A 59 -0.77 1.73 -10.25
CA GLY A 59 -1.22 2.61 -9.17
C GLY A 59 -2.39 3.54 -9.51
N ALA A 60 -2.59 3.89 -10.78
CA ALA A 60 -3.73 4.72 -11.20
C ALA A 60 -5.09 4.03 -11.02
N GLN A 61 -5.12 2.69 -11.00
CA GLN A 61 -6.34 1.91 -10.77
C GLN A 61 -6.66 1.71 -9.28
N GLU A 62 -5.69 1.96 -8.39
CA GLU A 62 -5.90 1.91 -6.92
C GLU A 62 -6.54 3.20 -6.37
N GLU A 63 -6.55 4.30 -7.15
CA GLU A 63 -7.26 5.54 -6.81
C GLU A 63 -8.78 5.39 -6.93
N ALA A 64 -9.27 4.44 -7.72
CA ALA A 64 -10.70 4.22 -7.91
C ALA A 64 -11.31 3.45 -6.72
N ARG A 65 -12.39 4.00 -6.15
CA ARG A 65 -13.22 3.28 -5.16
C ARG A 65 -13.71 2.00 -5.84
N ARG A 66 -13.22 0.84 -5.39
CA ARG A 66 -13.68 -0.43 -5.96
C ARG A 66 -15.17 -0.57 -5.68
N PRO A 67 -15.97 -1.07 -6.65
CA PRO A 67 -17.31 -1.51 -6.32
C PRO A 67 -17.19 -2.55 -5.22
N THR A 68 -17.84 -2.32 -4.09
CA THR A 68 -17.99 -3.28 -2.99
C THR A 68 -18.79 -4.47 -3.51
N SER A 69 -18.12 -5.35 -4.25
CA SER A 69 -18.67 -6.58 -4.78
C SER A 69 -18.67 -7.63 -3.68
N ALA A 70 -19.68 -7.54 -2.83
CA ALA A 70 -20.53 -8.63 -2.34
C ALA A 70 -21.25 -8.13 -1.08
N ALA A 71 -22.58 -8.15 -1.11
CA ALA A 71 -23.41 -7.90 0.08
C ALA A 71 -23.15 -8.92 1.22
N ASP A 72 -22.36 -9.96 0.95
CA ASP A 72 -21.99 -11.01 1.90
C ASP A 72 -20.49 -11.33 1.84
N ALA A 73 -19.77 -11.04 2.92
CA ALA A 73 -18.34 -11.30 3.06
C ALA A 73 -17.99 -12.80 2.97
N ARG A 74 -18.93 -13.70 3.33
CA ARG A 74 -18.73 -15.15 3.17
C ARG A 74 -18.78 -15.57 1.71
N ALA A 75 -19.66 -14.97 0.91
CA ALA A 75 -19.73 -15.23 -0.53
C ALA A 75 -18.46 -14.75 -1.25
N ALA A 76 -17.88 -13.62 -0.81
CA ALA A 76 -16.61 -13.12 -1.34
C ALA A 76 -15.43 -14.08 -1.06
N LEU A 77 -15.43 -14.78 0.07
CA LEU A 77 -14.39 -15.76 0.42
C LEU A 77 -14.48 -17.07 -0.37
N ALA A 78 -15.67 -17.42 -0.88
CA ALA A 78 -15.92 -18.62 -1.68
C ALA A 78 -15.96 -18.34 -3.19
N ALA A 79 -15.82 -17.08 -3.60
CA ALA A 79 -15.79 -16.70 -5.00
C ALA A 79 -14.57 -17.34 -5.68
N PRO A 80 -14.73 -17.93 -6.89
CA PRO A 80 -13.59 -18.40 -7.65
C PRO A 80 -12.63 -17.22 -7.91
N PRO A 81 -11.31 -17.47 -7.90
CA PRO A 81 -10.35 -16.42 -8.21
C PRO A 81 -10.66 -15.83 -9.59
N PRO A 82 -10.44 -14.52 -9.78
CA PRO A 82 -10.66 -13.89 -11.09
C PRO A 82 -9.79 -14.56 -12.15
N GLU A 83 -10.35 -14.77 -13.34
CA GLU A 83 -9.70 -15.45 -14.47
C GLU A 83 -8.45 -14.71 -15.01
N SER A 84 -8.19 -13.49 -14.54
CA SER A 84 -7.00 -12.71 -14.88
C SER A 84 -6.43 -11.99 -13.65
N LEU A 85 -5.09 -12.00 -13.51
CA LEU A 85 -4.42 -11.15 -12.54
C LEU A 85 -4.51 -9.70 -13.01
N THR A 86 -5.53 -9.02 -12.51
CA THR A 86 -5.64 -7.57 -12.57
C THR A 86 -5.19 -6.97 -11.23
N THR A 87 -5.12 -5.64 -11.16
CA THR A 87 -5.01 -4.88 -9.90
C THR A 87 -6.04 -5.30 -8.84
N ALA A 88 -7.16 -5.93 -9.26
CA ALA A 88 -8.13 -6.48 -8.32
C ALA A 88 -7.60 -7.71 -7.56
N ALA A 89 -6.77 -8.53 -8.20
CA ALA A 89 -6.28 -9.82 -7.71
C ALA A 89 -4.95 -9.74 -6.95
N VAL A 90 -4.14 -8.72 -7.22
CA VAL A 90 -2.89 -8.43 -6.52
C VAL A 90 -3.04 -7.16 -5.69
N ARG A 91 -2.92 -7.26 -4.36
CA ARG A 91 -3.08 -6.14 -3.43
C ARG A 91 -1.76 -5.79 -2.75
N PRO A 92 -1.16 -4.63 -3.05
CA PRO A 92 -0.01 -4.13 -2.32
C PRO A 92 -0.42 -3.58 -0.95
N TYR A 93 0.38 -3.86 0.07
CA TYR A 93 0.24 -3.34 1.43
C TYR A 93 1.56 -2.77 1.92
N VAL A 94 1.46 -1.69 2.69
CA VAL A 94 2.54 -1.30 3.60
C VAL A 94 2.25 -1.85 4.98
N VAL A 95 3.27 -2.43 5.59
CA VAL A 95 3.27 -2.90 6.97
C VAL A 95 4.39 -2.20 7.70
N VAL A 96 4.09 -1.55 8.83
CA VAL A 96 5.08 -0.88 9.67
C VAL A 96 5.26 -1.67 10.95
N VAL A 97 6.50 -2.02 11.24
CA VAL A 97 6.91 -2.84 12.39
C VAL A 97 7.82 -2.03 13.30
N ASP A 98 7.60 -2.12 14.60
CA ASP A 98 8.39 -1.52 15.66
C ASP A 98 8.79 -2.60 16.67
N ALA A 99 10.09 -2.80 16.89
CA ALA A 99 10.63 -3.82 17.79
C ALA A 99 9.98 -5.22 17.61
N GLY A 100 9.75 -5.63 16.37
CA GLY A 100 9.13 -6.92 16.02
C GLY A 100 7.59 -6.96 16.12
N ARG A 101 6.94 -5.86 16.51
CA ARG A 101 5.48 -5.75 16.56
C ARG A 101 4.94 -4.92 15.40
N VAL A 102 3.93 -5.42 14.70
CA VAL A 102 3.20 -4.63 13.70
C VAL A 102 2.44 -3.50 14.42
N ILE A 103 2.77 -2.25 14.10
CA ILE A 103 2.08 -1.07 14.63
C ILE A 103 1.02 -0.54 13.67
N GLY A 104 1.09 -0.92 12.38
CA GLY A 104 0.01 -0.69 11.44
C GLY A 104 0.24 -1.36 10.09
N SER A 105 -0.86 -1.57 9.37
CA SER A 105 -0.85 -2.08 8.01
C SER A 105 -1.96 -1.42 7.20
N ALA A 106 -1.68 -0.99 5.98
CA ALA A 106 -2.67 -0.38 5.11
C ALA A 106 -2.44 -0.83 3.65
N PRO A 107 -3.52 -1.01 2.86
CA PRO A 107 -3.38 -1.19 1.42
C PRO A 107 -2.75 0.08 0.82
N VAL A 108 -1.85 -0.10 -0.14
CA VAL A 108 -1.19 1.04 -0.79
C VAL A 108 -2.18 1.75 -1.71
N VAL A 109 -2.39 3.03 -1.46
CA VAL A 109 -3.16 3.92 -2.34
C VAL A 109 -2.20 4.98 -2.87
N VAL A 110 -1.94 4.96 -4.18
CA VAL A 110 -1.03 5.94 -4.81
C VAL A 110 -1.62 7.34 -4.69
N GLY A 111 -0.76 8.32 -4.43
CA GLY A 111 -1.13 9.72 -4.21
C GLY A 111 -1.69 10.02 -2.82
N ARG A 112 -1.98 9.00 -2.00
CA ARG A 112 -2.53 9.19 -0.65
C ARG A 112 -1.47 8.92 0.43
N PRO A 113 -1.19 9.91 1.30
CA PRO A 113 -0.34 9.66 2.44
C PRO A 113 -1.02 8.73 3.47
N MET A 114 -0.26 7.78 4.00
CA MET A 114 -0.71 6.74 4.92
C MET A 114 -0.05 6.97 6.29
N PRO A 115 -0.80 7.43 7.31
CA PRO A 115 -0.27 7.68 8.64
C PRO A 115 -0.12 6.39 9.45
N PHE A 116 0.99 6.26 10.17
CA PHE A 116 1.25 5.15 11.10
C PHE A 116 1.67 5.70 12.47
N GLY A 117 1.04 5.20 13.52
CA GLY A 117 1.29 5.57 14.91
C GLY A 117 1.17 4.36 15.82
N THR A 118 1.33 4.53 17.14
CA THR A 118 1.13 3.45 18.11
C THR A 118 -0.22 3.58 18.79
N SER A 119 -0.76 2.49 19.32
CA SER A 119 -1.98 2.55 20.14
C SER A 119 -1.74 3.17 21.53
N ALA A 120 -0.47 3.27 21.97
CA ALA A 120 -0.10 3.76 23.29
C ALA A 120 -0.06 5.29 23.37
N SER A 121 0.04 5.96 22.23
CA SER A 121 0.03 7.42 22.11
C SER A 121 -0.74 7.81 20.86
N SER A 122 -1.63 8.80 20.94
CA SER A 122 -2.29 9.37 19.76
C SER A 122 -1.33 10.13 18.82
N SER A 123 -0.02 9.93 18.96
CA SER A 123 1.02 10.59 18.19
C SER A 123 1.32 9.80 16.92
N LEU A 124 1.43 10.55 15.83
CA LEU A 124 1.92 10.04 14.57
C LEU A 124 3.40 9.69 14.71
N LEU A 125 3.82 8.51 14.26
CA LEU A 125 5.23 8.16 14.18
C LEU A 125 5.83 8.46 12.81
N LEU A 126 5.10 8.14 11.75
CA LEU A 126 5.50 8.43 10.38
C LEU A 126 4.30 8.46 9.44
N GLU A 127 4.52 8.98 8.24
CA GLU A 127 3.58 8.89 7.14
C GLU A 127 4.30 8.35 5.90
N VAL A 128 3.68 7.39 5.21
CA VAL A 128 4.22 6.83 3.96
C VAL A 128 3.38 7.30 2.78
N LEU A 129 4.02 7.83 1.75
CA LEU A 129 3.36 8.25 0.51
C LEU A 129 3.96 7.47 -0.66
N PHE A 130 3.11 6.84 -1.47
CA PHE A 130 3.48 6.29 -2.76
C PHE A 130 3.05 7.25 -3.85
N LEU A 131 3.98 7.67 -4.70
CA LEU A 131 3.68 8.47 -5.89
C LEU A 131 3.68 7.64 -7.16
N ASP A 132 4.37 6.50 -7.19
CA ASP A 132 4.30 5.56 -8.31
C ASP A 132 4.41 4.14 -7.77
N LEU A 133 3.55 3.26 -8.24
CA LEU A 133 3.58 1.84 -7.93
C LEU A 133 3.13 1.07 -9.16
N ARG A 134 4.08 0.36 -9.75
CA ARG A 134 3.87 -0.58 -10.84
C ARG A 134 4.57 -1.87 -10.48
N LEU A 135 3.83 -2.97 -10.46
CA LEU A 135 4.41 -4.29 -10.18
C LEU A 135 4.13 -5.18 -11.38
N ALA A 136 5.19 -5.78 -11.91
CA ALA A 136 5.10 -6.86 -12.87
C ALA A 136 5.00 -8.21 -12.15
N ALA A 137 4.36 -9.20 -12.77
CA ALA A 137 4.10 -10.52 -12.18
C ALA A 137 5.38 -11.18 -11.63
N GLY A 138 6.50 -11.05 -12.35
CA GLY A 138 7.79 -11.61 -11.94
C GLY A 138 8.28 -11.08 -10.58
N SER A 139 7.97 -9.83 -10.24
CA SER A 139 8.37 -9.22 -8.97
C SER A 139 7.66 -9.81 -7.75
N LEU A 140 6.57 -10.57 -7.95
CA LEU A 140 5.88 -11.30 -6.90
C LEU A 140 6.48 -12.68 -6.61
N VAL A 141 7.32 -13.18 -7.53
CA VAL A 141 7.79 -14.58 -7.52
C VAL A 141 9.29 -14.65 -7.24
N GLN A 142 10.08 -13.77 -7.87
CA GLN A 142 11.54 -13.79 -7.72
C GLN A 142 12.17 -12.41 -7.99
N PRO A 143 13.39 -12.17 -7.48
CA PRO A 143 14.17 -11.00 -7.86
C PRO A 143 14.45 -10.95 -9.37
N GLY A 144 14.48 -9.76 -9.95
CA GLY A 144 14.77 -9.50 -11.36
C GLY A 144 14.26 -8.14 -11.82
N ASP A 145 14.94 -7.52 -12.78
CA ASP A 145 14.49 -6.26 -13.40
C ASP A 145 13.39 -6.56 -14.44
N VAL A 146 12.14 -6.58 -13.96
CA VAL A 146 10.97 -7.02 -14.75
C VAL A 146 10.00 -5.89 -15.09
N GLY A 147 10.46 -4.63 -15.10
CA GLY A 147 9.63 -3.47 -15.47
C GLY A 147 8.76 -2.91 -14.33
N SER A 148 8.92 -3.42 -13.10
CA SER A 148 8.33 -2.85 -11.89
C SER A 148 8.92 -1.46 -11.59
N ARG A 149 8.12 -0.58 -10.98
CA ARG A 149 8.54 0.76 -10.54
C ARG A 149 7.92 1.09 -9.20
N VAL A 150 8.72 1.64 -8.30
CA VAL A 150 8.26 2.08 -6.98
C VAL A 150 8.87 3.44 -6.71
N LEU A 151 8.02 4.44 -6.48
CA LEU A 151 8.40 5.74 -5.95
C LEU A 151 7.60 5.99 -4.68
N ALA A 152 8.28 5.90 -3.54
CA ALA A 152 7.68 6.13 -2.24
C ALA A 152 8.59 7.00 -1.37
N GLY A 153 7.97 7.70 -0.43
CA GLY A 153 8.67 8.50 0.56
C GLY A 153 8.04 8.34 1.93
N VAL A 154 8.82 8.68 2.94
CA VAL A 154 8.42 8.76 4.33
C VAL A 154 8.53 10.20 4.81
N TRP A 155 7.47 10.69 5.45
CA TRP A 155 7.51 11.92 6.23
C TRP A 155 7.55 11.57 7.71
N LEU A 156 8.45 12.23 8.44
CA LEU A 156 8.62 12.04 9.87
C LEU A 156 8.09 13.30 10.59
N PRO A 157 7.04 13.19 11.40
CA PRO A 157 6.54 14.30 12.19
C PRO A 157 7.58 14.78 13.22
N ALA A 158 7.47 16.06 13.60
CA ALA A 158 8.11 16.55 14.81
C ALA A 158 7.50 15.87 16.04
N ALA A 159 8.24 15.84 17.17
CA ALA A 159 7.74 15.30 18.44
C ALA A 159 6.34 15.89 18.77
N ASP A 160 5.43 15.01 19.20
CA ASP A 160 4.03 15.33 19.56
C ASP A 160 3.17 15.94 18.44
N SER A 161 3.55 15.75 17.16
CA SER A 161 2.66 16.15 16.07
C SER A 161 1.35 15.34 16.14
N PRO A 162 0.19 16.00 16.13
CA PRO A 162 -1.07 15.29 16.04
C PRO A 162 -1.11 14.50 14.72
N VAL A 163 -1.71 13.32 14.75
CA VAL A 163 -2.10 12.63 13.51
C VAL A 163 -2.91 13.63 12.70
N ARG A 164 -2.47 13.91 11.46
CA ARG A 164 -3.26 14.70 10.52
C ARG A 164 -4.48 13.86 10.12
N ILE A 165 -5.53 13.91 10.93
CA ILE A 165 -6.83 13.41 10.55
C ILE A 165 -7.30 14.35 9.44
N ARG A 166 -7.24 13.89 8.19
CA ARG A 166 -7.92 14.61 7.11
C ARG A 166 -9.41 14.57 7.43
N GLN A 167 -9.99 15.74 7.66
CA GLN A 167 -11.38 15.95 7.30
C GLN A 167 -11.50 15.59 5.82
N PRO A 168 -12.41 14.68 5.44
CA PRO A 168 -12.66 14.44 4.04
C PRO A 168 -13.08 15.78 3.42
N GLU A 169 -12.45 16.17 2.30
CA GLU A 169 -12.70 17.46 1.62
C GLU A 169 -14.16 17.58 1.12
N HIS A 170 -14.93 16.50 1.23
CA HIS A 170 -16.38 16.47 1.20
C HIS A 170 -16.91 15.67 2.40
N PRO A 171 -17.99 16.11 3.08
CA PRO A 171 -18.70 15.21 3.97
C PRO A 171 -19.07 13.96 3.17
N GLU A 172 -18.72 12.78 3.69
CA GLU A 172 -19.31 11.55 3.19
C GLU A 172 -20.82 11.77 3.20
N GLY A 173 -21.44 11.66 2.02
CA GLY A 173 -22.89 11.50 1.93
C GLY A 173 -23.32 10.37 2.86
N ASP A 174 -24.49 10.57 3.47
CA ASP A 174 -24.97 9.96 4.69
C ASP A 174 -24.82 8.41 4.70
N PRO A 175 -24.23 7.79 5.74
CA PRO A 175 -24.27 6.33 5.94
C PRO A 175 -25.70 5.75 6.11
N TYR A 176 -26.74 6.58 6.13
CA TYR A 176 -28.16 6.24 6.13
C TYR A 176 -29.02 7.02 5.11
N ASP A 177 -28.51 7.35 3.92
CA ASP A 177 -29.43 7.51 2.76
C ASP A 177 -30.17 6.18 2.43
N LEU A 178 -29.90 5.12 3.21
CA LEU A 178 -30.78 3.98 3.49
C LEU A 178 -32.05 4.45 4.22
N LEU A 179 -33.09 4.87 3.48
CA LEU A 179 -34.53 4.72 3.72
C LEU A 179 -35.31 5.87 3.02
N ASP A 180 -35.31 5.87 1.69
CA ASP A 180 -36.40 6.37 0.82
C ASP A 180 -36.32 5.67 -0.55
#